data_AF-A0A0K1UEG2-F1
#
_entry.id   AF-A0A0K1UEG2-F1
#
_cell.length_a   1.000
_cell.length_b   1.000
_cell.length_c   1.000
_cell.angle_alpha   90.00
_cell.angle_beta   90.00
_cell.angle_gamma   90.00
#
_symmetry.space_group_name_H-M   'P 1'
#
loop_
_entity.id
_entity.type
_entity.pdbx_description
1 polymer ?
#
loop_
_entity_poly.entity_id
_entity_poly.type
_entity_poly.pdbx_seq_one_letter_code
_entity_poly.pdbx_strand_id
1 'polypeptide(L)'
;MFTAKEKLFIRNSELHARWRAAMLSVNASSMAPTSVALWELLINGDLLRLAIYLVLTTVIVSLNIICAGKIAHYKQSVERIRMRLDHPPNRSERLE
;
A
#
# COMPACT_ATOMS: atom_id res chain seq x y z
N MET A 1 -5.93 17.28 -25.52
CA MET A 1 -7.02 16.72 -24.69
C MET A 1 -6.72 15.23 -24.48
N PHE A 2 -6.58 14.75 -23.25
CA PHE A 2 -6.20 13.35 -22.98
C PHE A 2 -7.31 12.37 -23.35
N THR A 3 -6.93 11.20 -23.89
CA THR A 3 -7.81 10.07 -24.16
C THR A 3 -8.28 9.40 -22.86
N ALA A 4 -9.36 8.63 -22.92
CA ALA A 4 -9.88 7.92 -21.73
C ALA A 4 -8.85 6.98 -21.09
N LYS A 5 -7.98 6.33 -21.90
CA LYS A 5 -6.91 5.45 -21.42
C LYS A 5 -5.80 6.22 -20.70
N GLU A 6 -5.41 7.39 -21.22
CA GLU A 6 -4.42 8.27 -20.59
C GLU A 6 -4.93 8.83 -19.26
N LYS A 7 -6.20 9.26 -19.19
CA LYS A 7 -6.82 9.71 -17.93
C LYS A 7 -6.81 8.59 -16.88
N LEU A 8 -7.07 7.35 -17.30
CA LEU A 8 -7.08 6.18 -16.41
C LEU A 8 -5.66 5.80 -15.96
N PHE A 9 -4.67 5.93 -16.85
CA PHE A 9 -3.26 5.78 -16.52
C PHE A 9 -2.82 6.79 -15.44
N ILE A 10 -3.09 8.08 -15.66
CA ILE A 10 -2.73 9.16 -14.72
C ILE A 10 -3.38 8.94 -13.35
N ARG A 11 -4.68 8.59 -13.32
CA ARG A 11 -5.38 8.31 -12.06
C ARG A 11 -4.75 7.14 -11.31
N ASN A 12 -4.43 6.04 -11.99
CA ASN A 12 -3.87 4.85 -11.35
C ASN A 12 -2.43 5.06 -10.89
N SER A 13 -1.62 5.85 -11.61
CA SER A 13 -0.26 6.18 -11.20
C SER A 13 -0.26 7.10 -9.97
N GLU A 14 -1.17 8.09 -9.92
CA GLU A 14 -1.36 8.94 -8.74
C GLU A 14 -1.80 8.12 -7.52
N LEU A 15 -2.76 7.21 -7.69
CA LEU A 15 -3.20 6.32 -6.61
C LEU A 15 -2.06 5.42 -6.12
N HIS A 16 -1.22 4.89 -7.02
CA HIS A 16 -0.04 4.11 -6.65
C HIS A 16 0.93 4.92 -5.77
N ALA A 17 1.20 6.19 -6.15
CA ALA A 17 2.06 7.08 -5.39
C ALA A 17 1.48 7.42 -4.01
N ARG A 18 0.17 7.69 -3.92
CA ARG A 18 -0.53 7.97 -2.65
C ARG A 18 -0.45 6.78 -1.69
N TRP A 19 -0.66 5.56 -2.18
CA TRP A 19 -0.54 4.36 -1.35
C TRP A 19 0.90 4.09 -0.89
N ARG A 20 1.91 4.43 -1.70
CA ARG A 20 3.32 4.41 -1.26
C ARG A 20 3.61 5.42 -0.16
N ALA A 21 3.10 6.65 -0.28
CA ALA A 21 3.25 7.66 0.77
C ALA A 21 2.55 7.22 2.07
N ALA A 22 1.34 6.63 1.97
CA ALA A 22 0.64 6.06 3.11
C ALA A 22 1.46 4.95 3.80
N MET A 23 2.06 4.03 3.03
CA MET A 23 2.91 2.98 3.57
C MET A 23 4.13 3.53 4.34
N LEU A 24 4.78 4.58 3.80
CA LEU A 24 5.89 5.24 4.49
C LEU A 24 5.44 5.85 5.82
N SER A 25 4.27 6.50 5.84
CA SER A 25 3.72 7.08 7.06
C SER A 25 3.38 5.99 8.10
N VAL A 26 2.76 4.89 7.69
CA VAL A 26 2.42 3.76 8.59
C VAL A 26 3.69 3.13 9.16
N ASN A 27 4.73 2.94 8.34
CA ASN A 27 6.02 2.45 8.80
C ASN A 27 6.70 3.39 9.79
N ALA A 28 6.63 4.71 9.58
CA ALA A 28 7.17 5.67 10.53
C ALA A 28 6.47 5.58 11.90
N SER A 29 5.16 5.32 11.91
CA SER A 29 4.37 5.14 13.14
C SER A 29 4.62 3.81 13.86
N SER A 30 5.24 2.81 13.24
CA SER A 30 5.44 1.48 13.84
C SER A 30 6.55 1.43 14.88
N MET A 31 7.54 2.33 14.81
CA MET A 31 8.74 2.26 15.64
C MET A 31 8.45 2.48 17.13
N ALA A 32 7.58 3.44 17.46
CA ALA A 32 7.29 3.79 18.85
C ALA A 32 6.47 2.73 19.62
N PRO A 33 5.35 2.18 19.10
CA PRO A 33 4.62 1.14 19.82
C PRO A 33 5.43 -0.15 19.98
N THR A 34 6.24 -0.51 18.97
CA THR A 34 7.06 -1.73 19.01
C THR A 34 8.18 -1.61 20.05
N SER A 35 8.85 -0.46 20.13
CA SER A 35 9.90 -0.23 21.11
C SER A 35 9.37 -0.20 22.55
N VAL A 36 8.21 0.42 22.76
CA VAL A 36 7.58 0.45 24.09
C VAL A 36 7.06 -0.93 24.49
N ALA A 37 6.47 -1.71 23.57
CA ALA A 37 6.09 -3.10 23.84
C ALA A 37 7.29 -3.95 24.28
N LEU A 38 8.44 -3.81 23.60
CA LEU A 38 9.69 -4.49 23.97
C LEU A 38 10.19 -4.06 25.35
N TRP A 39 10.13 -2.76 25.67
CA TRP A 39 10.53 -2.25 26.98
C TRP A 39 9.64 -2.82 28.11
N GLU A 40 8.32 -2.79 27.93
CA GLU A 40 7.38 -3.31 28.94
C GLU A 40 7.55 -4.82 29.14
N LEU A 41 7.85 -5.57 28.07
CA LEU A 41 8.13 -7.01 28.13
C LEU A 41 9.43 -7.34 28.88
N LEU A 42 10.49 -6.56 28.65
CA LEU A 42 11.84 -6.88 29.13
C LEU A 42 12.13 -6.36 30.54
N ILE A 43 11.51 -5.26 30.97
CA ILE A 43 11.95 -4.51 32.16
C ILE A 43 10.84 -4.32 33.19
N ASN A 44 9.67 -3.81 32.79
CA ASN A 44 8.64 -3.38 33.73
C ASN A 44 7.66 -4.50 34.13
N GLY A 45 7.43 -5.49 33.25
CA GLY A 45 6.48 -6.57 33.52
C GLY A 45 5.00 -6.11 33.58
N ASP A 46 4.67 -4.89 33.14
CA ASP A 46 3.30 -4.40 33.08
C ASP A 46 2.55 -5.03 31.89
N LEU A 47 1.84 -6.12 32.19
CA LEU A 47 1.07 -6.89 31.22
C LEU A 47 -0.06 -6.08 30.56
N LEU A 48 -0.65 -5.09 31.25
CA LEU A 48 -1.74 -4.30 30.71
C LEU A 48 -1.23 -3.33 29.65
N ARG A 49 -0.13 -2.62 29.93
CA ARG A 49 0.52 -1.74 28.95
C ARG A 49 1.06 -2.52 27.77
N LEU A 50 1.71 -3.66 28.03
CA LEU A 50 2.18 -4.56 26.98
C LEU A 50 1.05 -4.95 26.01
N ALA A 51 -0.11 -5.36 26.55
CA ALA A 51 -1.27 -5.73 25.73
C ALA A 51 -1.75 -4.57 24.83
N ILE A 52 -1.82 -3.35 25.36
CA ILE A 52 -2.22 -2.16 24.59
C ILE A 52 -1.25 -1.92 23.43
N TYR A 53 0.06 -1.95 23.69
CA TYR A 53 1.06 -1.72 22.64
C TYR A 53 1.13 -2.86 21.62
N LEU A 54 0.85 -4.11 22.01
CA LEU A 54 0.72 -5.23 21.08
C LEU A 54 -0.49 -5.08 20.15
N VAL A 55 -1.63 -4.60 20.67
CA VAL A 55 -2.81 -4.30 19.85
C VAL A 55 -2.49 -3.19 18.83
N LEU A 56 -1.85 -2.10 19.26
CA LEU A 56 -1.42 -1.03 18.37
C LEU A 56 -0.45 -1.54 17.28
N THR A 57 0.51 -2.37 17.67
CA THR A 57 1.44 -3.01 16.73
C THR A 57 0.70 -3.85 15.69
N THR A 58 -0.30 -4.63 16.12
CA THR A 58 -1.12 -5.47 15.24
C THR A 58 -1.94 -4.65 14.24
N VAL A 59 -2.51 -3.53 14.68
CA VAL A 59 -3.22 -2.58 13.80
C VAL A 59 -2.29 -2.02 12.72
N ILE A 60 -1.07 -1.64 13.10
CA ILE A 60 -0.07 -1.08 12.17
C ILE A 60 0.38 -2.13 11.15
N VAL A 61 0.62 -3.37 11.58
CA VAL A 61 0.94 -4.48 10.66
C VAL A 61 -0.21 -4.71 9.66
N SER A 62 -1.46 -4.67 10.13
CA SER A 62 -2.64 -4.83 9.27
C SER A 62 -2.73 -3.72 8.22
N LEU A 63 -2.49 -2.46 8.61
CA LEU A 63 -2.43 -1.32 7.68
C LEU A 63 -1.32 -1.48 6.65
N ASN A 64 -0.15 -1.97 7.05
CA ASN A 64 0.96 -2.25 6.14
C ASN A 64 0.61 -3.31 5.09
N ILE A 65 -0.07 -4.39 5.49
CA ILE A 65 -0.54 -5.42 4.56
C ILE A 65 -1.51 -4.83 3.53
N ILE A 66 -2.46 -4.01 3.98
CA ILE A 66 -3.43 -3.33 3.08
C ILE A 66 -2.71 -2.40 2.11
N CYS A 67 -1.76 -1.58 2.60
CA CYS A 67 -0.99 -0.68 1.76
C CYS A 67 -0.19 -1.45 0.72
N ALA A 68 0.52 -2.52 1.11
CA ALA A 68 1.28 -3.36 0.20
C ALA A 68 0.40 -3.96 -0.90
N GLY A 69 -0.78 -4.48 -0.53
CA GLY A 69 -1.75 -5.01 -1.49
C GLY A 69 -2.25 -3.97 -2.49
N LYS A 70 -2.58 -2.76 -2.02
CA LYS A 70 -3.01 -1.66 -2.90
C LYS A 70 -1.88 -1.19 -3.82
N ILE A 71 -0.66 -1.05 -3.32
CA ILE A 71 0.53 -0.69 -4.11
C ILE A 71 0.72 -1.71 -5.24
N ALA A 72 0.68 -3.01 -4.94
CA ALA A 72 0.82 -4.07 -5.94
C ALA A 72 -0.30 -4.03 -7.00
N HIS A 73 -1.55 -3.88 -6.58
CA HIS A 73 -2.70 -3.78 -7.48
C HIS A 73 -2.56 -2.62 -8.46
N TYR A 74 -2.23 -1.41 -7.97
CA TYR A 74 -2.08 -0.25 -8.84
C TYR A 74 -0.84 -0.33 -9.71
N LYS A 75 0.27 -0.94 -9.24
CA LYS A 75 1.46 -1.20 -10.08
C LYS A 75 1.09 -2.05 -11.30
N GLN A 76 0.44 -3.18 -11.08
CA GLN A 76 0.02 -4.07 -12.17
C GLN A 76 -1.00 -3.41 -13.11
N SER A 77 -1.87 -2.55 -12.57
CA SER A 77 -2.84 -1.81 -13.37
C SER A 77 -2.15 -0.77 -14.28
N VAL A 78 -1.20 -0.01 -13.72
CA VAL A 78 -0.40 0.98 -14.45
C VAL A 78 0.41 0.30 -15.56
N GLU A 79 1.08 -0.81 -15.28
CA GLU A 79 1.85 -1.58 -16.27
C GLU A 79 0.96 -2.10 -17.41
N ARG A 80 -0.22 -2.66 -17.10
CA ARG A 80 -1.17 -3.12 -18.13
C ARG A 80 -1.68 -1.98 -19.02
N ILE A 81 -1.97 -0.82 -18.45
CA ILE A 81 -2.47 0.32 -19.22
C ILE A 81 -1.35 0.90 -20.08
N ARG A 82 -0.12 0.98 -19.54
CA ARG A 82 1.07 1.41 -20.27
C ARG A 82 1.32 0.52 -21.48
N MET A 83 1.34 -0.80 -21.31
CA MET A 83 1.48 -1.74 -22.44
C MET A 83 0.41 -1.54 -23.52
N ARG A 84 -0.84 -1.26 -23.14
CA ARG A 84 -1.94 -0.98 -24.09
C ARG A 84 -1.89 0.40 -24.76
N LEU A 85 -1.10 1.33 -24.20
CA LEU A 85 -0.83 2.64 -24.78
C LEU A 85 0.35 2.56 -25.74
N ASP A 86 1.44 1.90 -25.31
CA ASP A 86 2.66 1.72 -26.10
C ASP A 86 2.43 0.77 -27.30
N HIS A 87 1.63 -0.28 -27.09
CA HIS A 87 1.25 -1.26 -28.10
C HIS A 87 -0.28 -1.40 -28.11
N PRO A 88 -1.00 -0.53 -28.84
CA PRO A 88 -2.43 -0.65 -28.95
C PRO A 88 -2.77 -2.02 -29.57
N PRO A 89 -3.71 -2.78 -28.98
CA PRO A 89 -4.04 -4.10 -29.50
C PRO A 89 -4.50 -3.96 -30.95
N ASN A 90 -3.94 -4.79 -31.83
CA ASN A 90 -4.34 -4.84 -33.23
C ASN A 90 -5.86 -5.06 -33.28
N ARG A 91 -6.54 -4.27 -34.12
CA ARG A 91 -8.01 -4.25 -34.22
C ARG A 91 -8.62 -5.62 -34.57
N SER A 92 -7.80 -6.58 -35.01
CA SER A 92 -8.15 -7.94 -35.43
C SER A 92 -8.38 -8.96 -34.29
N GLU A 93 -8.06 -8.62 -33.04
CA GLU A 93 -8.35 -9.50 -31.88
C GLU A 93 -9.64 -9.12 -31.12
N ARG A 94 -10.45 -8.19 -31.65
CA ARG A 94 -11.85 -8.09 -31.24
C ARG A 94 -12.61 -9.22 -31.93
N LEU A 95 -12.43 -10.42 -31.38
CA LEU A 95 -13.25 -11.59 -31.67
C LEU A 95 -14.72 -11.22 -31.50
N GLU A 96 -15.48 -11.60 -32.53
CA GLU A 96 -16.93 -11.84 -32.54
C GLU A 96 -17.39 -12.66 -31.33
#